data_AF-A0A942WCU7-F1
#
_entry.id   AF-A0A942WCU7-F1
#
_cell.length_a   1.000
_cell.length_b   1.000
_cell.length_c   1.000
_cell.angle_alpha   90.00
_cell.angle_beta   90.00
_cell.angle_gamma   90.00
#
_symmetry.space_group_name_H-M   'P 1'
#
loop_
_entity.id
_entity.type
_entity.pdbx_description
1 polymer ?
#
loop_
_entity_poly.entity_id
_entity_poly.type
_entity_poly.pdbx_seq_one_letter_code
_entity_poly.pdbx_strand_id
1 'polypeptide(L)'
;MALHIRRISHSPAEIKDEELDKLQSNLKEVMLFIKYSKDKRKLQELTSHNPGFRSLELKAARVIDSITGIHLRFTETEGSVNMCQAVQEMCNDARAEGLSQGLSQGRAQGLSQGLQEHALLTAQRMLQDSRFSPEDISKYSGLPLTEVLKLQKK
;
A
#
# COMPACT_ATOMS: atom_id res chain seq x y z
N MET A 1 -7.18 51.07 10.83
CA MET A 1 -6.02 50.35 10.26
C MET A 1 -6.52 49.05 9.66
N ALA A 2 -6.57 48.95 8.33
CA ALA A 2 -7.05 47.75 7.65
C ALA A 2 -5.95 46.68 7.69
N LEU A 3 -6.21 45.57 8.39
CA LEU A 3 -5.36 44.38 8.36
C LEU A 3 -5.36 43.84 6.92
N HIS A 4 -4.23 43.99 6.25
CA HIS A 4 -4.00 43.49 4.90
C HIS A 4 -3.79 41.97 4.98
N ILE A 5 -4.90 41.21 5.08
CA ILE A 5 -4.88 39.76 4.86
C ILE A 5 -4.60 39.58 3.37
N ARG A 6 -3.32 39.41 2.98
CA ARG A 6 -2.99 38.86 1.67
C ARG A 6 -3.66 37.50 1.58
N ARG A 7 -4.65 37.37 0.69
CA ARG A 7 -5.18 36.06 0.27
C ARG A 7 -3.98 35.18 -0.08
N ILE A 8 -3.80 34.08 0.63
CA ILE A 8 -2.96 32.99 0.15
C ILE A 8 -3.76 32.34 -0.98
N SER A 9 -3.56 32.81 -2.22
CA SER A 9 -4.18 32.25 -3.43
C SER A 9 -3.41 31.07 -4.01
N HIS A 10 -2.37 30.61 -3.32
CA HIS A 10 -1.50 29.52 -3.74
C HIS A 10 -1.84 28.24 -3.00
N SER A 11 -1.87 27.14 -3.73
CA SER A 11 -1.91 25.80 -3.11
C SER A 11 -0.65 25.61 -2.26
N PRO A 12 -0.71 24.92 -1.10
CA PRO A 12 0.48 24.67 -0.28
C PRO A 12 1.65 24.06 -1.05
N ALA A 13 1.37 23.33 -2.14
CA ALA A 13 2.36 22.77 -3.05
C ALA A 13 3.28 23.83 -3.72
N GLU A 14 2.76 25.05 -3.93
CA GLU A 14 3.43 26.11 -4.69
C GLU A 14 4.20 27.10 -3.79
N ILE A 15 3.93 27.08 -2.49
CA ILE A 15 4.54 28.00 -1.52
C ILE A 15 5.97 27.53 -1.24
N LYS A 16 6.95 28.44 -1.27
CA LYS A 16 8.35 28.11 -0.94
C LYS A 16 8.53 27.81 0.54
N ASP A 17 9.51 26.98 0.89
CA ASP A 17 9.72 26.57 2.28
C ASP A 17 10.09 27.76 3.18
N GLU A 18 10.86 28.72 2.66
CA GLU A 18 11.25 29.93 3.39
C GLU A 18 10.06 30.85 3.72
N GLU A 19 8.97 30.74 2.95
CA GLU A 19 7.72 31.45 3.23
C GLU A 19 6.90 30.72 4.29
N LEU A 20 6.90 29.38 4.27
CA LEU A 20 6.27 28.55 5.29
C LEU A 20 6.95 28.69 6.65
N ASP A 21 8.27 28.90 6.68
CA ASP A 21 9.04 29.10 7.92
C ASP A 21 8.62 30.34 8.72
N LYS A 22 7.94 31.31 8.08
CA LYS A 22 7.44 32.52 8.73
C LYS A 22 6.12 32.29 9.46
N LEU A 23 5.43 31.18 9.17
CA LEU A 23 4.16 30.82 9.80
C LEU A 23 4.39 30.46 11.27
N GLN A 24 3.41 30.82 12.10
CA GLN A 24 3.45 30.63 13.55
C GLN A 24 2.45 29.54 13.97
N SER A 25 2.55 29.08 15.22
CA SER A 25 1.74 27.98 15.75
C SER A 25 1.89 26.70 14.90
N ASN A 26 0.92 25.77 14.94
CA ASN A 26 0.95 24.56 14.12
C ASN A 26 0.59 24.75 12.64
N LEU A 27 0.37 25.99 12.18
CA LEU A 27 0.00 26.25 10.78
C LEU A 27 1.16 25.91 9.83
N LYS A 28 2.40 26.13 10.27
CA LYS A 28 3.60 25.73 9.52
C LYS A 28 3.61 24.23 9.23
N GLU A 29 3.41 23.42 10.27
CA GLU A 29 3.41 21.95 10.16
C GLU A 29 2.26 21.47 9.26
N VAL A 30 1.06 22.03 9.41
CA VAL A 30 -0.08 21.69 8.54
C VAL A 30 0.24 21.97 7.08
N MET A 31 0.76 23.16 6.77
CA MET A 31 1.09 23.54 5.39
C MET A 31 2.22 22.69 4.81
N LEU A 32 3.29 22.44 5.56
CA LEU A 32 4.40 21.58 5.15
C LEU A 32 3.92 20.14 4.87
N PHE A 33 3.05 19.61 5.73
CA PHE A 33 2.52 18.26 5.56
C PHE A 33 1.65 18.18 4.29
N ILE A 34 0.75 19.14 4.06
CA ILE A 34 -0.11 19.16 2.87
C ILE A 34 0.75 19.30 1.60
N LYS A 35 1.74 20.22 1.62
CA LYS A 35 2.69 20.43 0.52
C LYS A 35 3.38 19.13 0.11
N TYR A 36 3.86 18.36 1.07
CA TYR A 36 4.62 17.13 0.82
C TYR A 36 3.81 15.85 0.85
N SER A 37 2.48 15.92 1.02
CA SER A 37 1.59 14.77 1.17
C SER A 37 1.64 13.74 0.03
N LYS A 38 2.07 14.14 -1.18
CA LYS A 38 2.23 13.26 -2.35
C LYS A 38 3.67 12.78 -2.56
N ASP A 39 4.66 13.39 -1.90
CA ASP A 39 6.05 12.98 -1.94
C ASP A 39 6.37 12.15 -0.70
N LYS A 40 6.31 10.83 -0.85
CA LYS A 40 6.53 9.88 0.25
C LYS A 40 7.88 10.06 0.95
N ARG A 41 8.94 10.40 0.20
CA ARG A 41 10.29 10.56 0.77
C ARG A 41 10.38 11.82 1.61
N LYS A 42 9.91 12.94 1.07
CA LYS A 42 9.88 14.21 1.81
C LYS A 42 8.94 14.16 3.01
N LEU A 43 7.79 13.51 2.88
CA LEU A 43 6.86 13.34 4.00
C LEU A 43 7.50 12.52 5.12
N GLN A 44 8.17 11.41 4.78
CA GLN A 44 8.89 10.60 5.76
C GLN A 44 10.00 11.40 6.44
N GLU A 45 10.81 12.14 5.68
CA GLU A 45 11.87 13.00 6.21
C GLU A 45 11.31 14.05 7.18
N LEU A 46 10.25 14.74 6.76
CA LEU A 46 9.52 15.73 7.55
C LEU A 46 9.04 15.14 8.87
N THR A 47 8.41 13.96 8.83
CA THR A 47 7.87 13.29 10.01
C THR A 47 8.92 12.53 10.83
N SER A 48 10.17 12.48 10.40
CA SER A 48 11.27 11.84 11.17
C SER A 48 12.15 12.85 11.90
N HIS A 49 12.41 14.01 11.28
CA HIS A 49 13.44 14.95 11.75
C HIS A 49 12.88 16.24 12.34
N ASN A 50 11.63 16.61 12.03
CA ASN A 50 11.10 17.90 12.45
C ASN A 50 10.41 17.80 13.83
N PRO A 51 10.92 18.50 14.87
CA PRO A 51 10.40 18.40 16.23
C PRO A 51 8.95 18.92 16.36
N GLY A 52 8.51 19.81 15.46
CA GLY A 52 7.13 20.33 15.45
C GLY A 52 6.05 19.26 15.27
N PHE A 53 6.42 18.10 14.70
CA PHE A 53 5.51 16.97 14.52
C PHE A 53 5.45 16.00 15.71
N ARG A 54 6.34 16.15 16.71
CA ARG A 54 6.33 15.27 17.90
C ARG A 54 5.22 15.62 18.88
N SER A 55 4.75 16.87 18.85
CA SER A 55 3.65 17.37 19.69
C SER A 55 2.87 18.40 18.88
N LEU A 56 2.05 17.90 17.95
CA LEU A 56 1.16 18.71 17.12
C LEU A 56 -0.21 18.79 17.78
N GLU A 57 -0.84 19.96 17.86
CA GLU A 57 -2.21 20.06 18.38
C GLU A 57 -3.15 19.10 17.65
N LEU A 58 -4.03 18.43 18.41
CA LEU A 58 -4.99 17.46 17.85
C LEU A 58 -5.86 18.08 16.73
N LYS A 59 -6.23 19.36 16.87
CA LYS A 59 -6.99 20.08 15.84
C LYS A 59 -6.20 20.22 14.54
N ALA A 60 -4.92 20.54 14.61
CA ALA A 60 -4.05 20.63 13.45
C ALA A 60 -3.83 19.25 12.80
N ALA A 61 -3.64 18.20 13.61
CA ALA A 61 -3.57 16.82 13.12
C ALA A 61 -4.83 16.39 12.37
N ARG A 62 -6.03 16.73 12.88
CA ARG A 62 -7.31 16.47 12.20
C ARG A 62 -7.45 17.22 10.87
N VAL A 63 -6.95 18.45 10.78
CA VAL A 63 -6.94 19.21 9.51
C VAL A 63 -6.04 18.51 8.49
N ILE A 64 -4.85 18.07 8.89
CA ILE A 64 -3.95 17.29 8.04
C ILE A 64 -4.66 16.03 7.54
N ASP A 65 -5.23 15.24 8.45
CA ASP A 65 -5.91 13.99 8.12
C ASP A 65 -7.07 14.21 7.14
N SER A 66 -7.92 15.20 7.43
CA SER A 66 -9.09 15.52 6.61
C SER A 66 -8.73 15.98 5.19
N ILE A 67 -7.64 16.73 5.04
CA ILE A 67 -7.20 17.26 3.74
C ILE A 67 -6.44 16.21 2.93
N THR A 68 -5.59 15.43 3.59
CA THR A 68 -4.68 14.51 2.89
C THR A 68 -5.26 13.10 2.71
N GLY A 69 -6.27 12.71 3.50
CA GLY A 69 -6.95 11.43 3.42
C GLY A 69 -6.07 10.24 3.83
N ILE A 70 -5.08 10.48 4.69
CA ILE A 70 -4.13 9.45 5.12
C ILE A 70 -4.66 8.56 6.26
N HIS A 71 -5.80 8.91 6.85
CA HIS A 71 -6.50 8.15 7.89
C HIS A 71 -5.61 7.81 9.08
N LEU A 72 -5.00 8.84 9.67
CA LEU A 72 -4.20 8.68 10.88
C LEU A 72 -5.09 8.33 12.08
N ARG A 73 -4.59 7.44 12.93
CA ARG A 73 -5.21 7.09 14.20
C ARG A 73 -4.65 7.98 15.31
N PHE A 74 -5.54 8.63 16.05
CA PHE A 74 -5.18 9.52 17.15
C PHE A 74 -5.89 9.09 18.44
N THR A 75 -5.23 9.25 19.58
CA THR A 75 -5.87 9.18 20.90
C THR A 75 -6.43 10.56 21.27
N GLU A 76 -7.73 10.66 21.53
CA GLU A 76 -8.39 11.97 21.75
C GLU A 76 -8.07 12.60 23.11
N THR A 77 -7.40 11.88 24.01
CA THR A 77 -7.22 12.28 25.42
C THR A 77 -6.06 13.23 25.69
N GLU A 78 -5.15 13.44 24.74
CA GLU A 78 -3.85 14.09 25.02
C GLU A 78 -3.72 15.55 24.53
N GLY A 79 -4.73 16.10 23.84
CA GLY A 79 -4.72 17.49 23.32
C GLY A 79 -3.69 17.78 22.22
N SER A 80 -2.62 16.99 22.15
CA SER A 80 -1.58 16.97 21.13
C SER A 80 -1.33 15.53 20.66
N VAL A 81 -0.69 15.39 19.51
CA VAL A 81 -0.46 14.13 18.80
C VAL A 81 1.00 14.07 18.39
N ASN A 82 1.61 12.90 18.58
CA ASN A 82 2.89 12.56 17.98
C ASN A 82 2.67 12.08 16.54
N MET A 83 2.73 13.01 15.59
CA MET A 83 2.53 12.72 14.17
C MET A 83 3.64 11.82 13.59
N CYS A 84 4.86 11.90 14.13
CA CYS A 84 5.95 11.02 13.75
C CYS A 84 5.57 9.55 13.99
N GLN A 85 5.02 9.26 15.18
CA GLN A 85 4.55 7.93 15.54
C GLN A 85 3.35 7.50 14.69
N ALA A 86 2.34 8.36 14.54
CA ALA A 86 1.12 8.03 13.79
C ALA A 86 1.42 7.67 12.33
N VAL A 87 2.30 8.44 11.67
CA VAL A 87 2.71 8.17 10.28
C VAL A 87 3.54 6.89 10.18
N GLN A 88 4.41 6.63 11.16
CA GLN A 88 5.21 5.40 11.21
C GLN A 88 4.34 4.15 11.40
N GLU A 89 3.33 4.22 12.28
CA GLU A 89 2.35 3.16 12.49
C GLU A 89 1.55 2.88 11.21
N MET A 90 1.01 3.93 10.57
CA MET A 90 0.32 3.82 9.28
C MET A 90 1.21 3.14 8.22
N CYS A 91 2.49 3.50 8.13
CA CYS A 91 3.43 2.86 7.20
C CYS A 91 3.68 1.38 7.53
N ASN A 92 3.74 1.04 8.83
CA ASN A 92 3.95 -0.33 9.28
C ASN A 92 2.72 -1.19 8.98
N ASP A 93 1.51 -0.67 9.22
CA ASP A 93 0.26 -1.35 8.90
C ASP A 93 0.17 -1.66 7.40
N ALA A 94 0.39 -0.64 6.55
CA ALA A 94 0.38 -0.82 5.09
C ALA A 94 1.41 -1.85 4.61
N ARG A 95 2.60 -1.89 5.24
CA ARG A 95 3.62 -2.90 4.95
C ARG A 95 3.17 -4.30 5.38
N ALA A 96 2.62 -4.43 6.58
CA ALA A 96 2.16 -5.71 7.11
C ALA A 96 1.01 -6.28 6.26
N GLU A 97 0.04 -5.45 5.89
CA GLU A 97 -1.04 -5.81 4.98
C GLU A 97 -0.51 -6.26 3.62
N GLY A 98 0.41 -5.47 3.02
CA GLY A 98 1.02 -5.80 1.73
C GLY A 98 1.79 -7.12 1.75
N LEU A 99 2.54 -7.40 2.82
CA LEU A 99 3.24 -8.67 2.99
C LEU A 99 2.26 -9.84 3.15
N SER A 100 1.22 -9.68 3.95
CA SER A 100 0.19 -10.70 4.17
C SER A 100 -0.57 -11.03 2.87
N GLN A 101 -0.96 -10.00 2.11
CA GLN A 101 -1.60 -10.16 0.81
C GLN A 101 -0.64 -10.82 -0.20
N GLY A 102 0.62 -10.38 -0.26
CA GLY A 102 1.61 -10.97 -1.15
C GLY A 102 1.88 -12.45 -0.86
N LEU A 103 2.02 -12.81 0.42
CA LEU A 103 2.24 -14.21 0.83
C LEU A 103 1.03 -15.10 0.51
N SER A 104 -0.19 -14.62 0.79
CA SER A 104 -1.41 -15.38 0.49
C SER A 104 -1.61 -15.58 -1.00
N GLN A 105 -1.43 -14.53 -1.82
CA GLN A 105 -1.49 -14.61 -3.27
C GLN A 105 -0.40 -15.53 -3.85
N GLY A 106 0.84 -15.36 -3.40
CA GLY A 106 1.97 -16.19 -3.85
C GLY A 106 1.77 -17.66 -3.53
N ARG A 107 1.25 -17.98 -2.33
CA ARG A 107 0.91 -19.37 -1.96
C ARG A 107 -0.19 -19.95 -2.84
N ALA A 108 -1.27 -19.19 -3.09
CA ALA A 108 -2.37 -19.65 -3.92
C ALA A 108 -1.94 -19.89 -5.37
N GLN A 109 -1.17 -18.97 -5.95
CA GLN A 109 -0.61 -19.10 -7.29
C GLN A 109 0.35 -20.29 -7.38
N GLY A 110 1.28 -20.43 -6.43
CA GLY A 110 2.23 -21.53 -6.41
C GLY A 110 1.56 -22.89 -6.28
N LEU A 111 0.52 -23.01 -5.45
CA LEU A 111 -0.25 -24.24 -5.33
C LEU A 111 -0.98 -24.57 -6.65
N SER A 112 -1.64 -23.59 -7.26
CA SER A 112 -2.36 -23.79 -8.52
C SER A 112 -1.41 -24.19 -9.65
N GLN A 113 -0.27 -23.53 -9.77
CA GLN A 113 0.76 -23.85 -10.78
C GLN A 113 1.33 -25.26 -10.54
N GLY A 114 1.69 -25.58 -9.29
CA GLY A 114 2.21 -26.91 -8.95
C GLY A 114 1.21 -28.03 -9.24
N LEU A 115 -0.08 -27.83 -8.94
CA LEU A 115 -1.13 -28.80 -9.28
C LEU A 115 -1.28 -28.98 -10.79
N GLN A 116 -1.26 -27.88 -11.55
CA GLN A 116 -1.36 -27.92 -13.01
C GLN A 116 -0.14 -28.60 -13.66
N GLU A 117 1.07 -28.27 -13.22
CA GLU A 117 2.31 -28.92 -13.68
C GLU A 117 2.31 -30.41 -13.34
N HIS A 118 1.91 -30.76 -12.12
CA HIS A 118 1.81 -32.16 -11.71
C HIS A 118 0.80 -32.93 -12.56
N ALA A 119 -0.37 -32.35 -12.83
CA ALA A 119 -1.39 -32.93 -13.71
C ALA A 119 -0.85 -33.16 -15.13
N LEU A 120 -0.15 -32.16 -15.70
CA LEU A 120 0.48 -32.27 -17.02
C LEU A 120 1.54 -33.37 -17.07
N LEU A 121 2.46 -33.42 -16.10
CA LEU A 121 3.50 -34.44 -16.04
C LEU A 121 2.90 -35.84 -15.87
N THR A 122 1.85 -35.97 -15.07
CA THR A 122 1.12 -37.24 -14.89
C THR A 122 0.53 -37.69 -16.22
N ALA A 123 -0.19 -36.81 -16.92
CA ALA A 123 -0.78 -37.15 -18.22
C ALA A 123 0.29 -37.52 -19.25
N GLN A 124 1.39 -36.77 -19.33
CA GLN A 124 2.49 -37.04 -20.26
C GLN A 124 3.13 -38.41 -20.01
N ARG A 125 3.37 -38.79 -18.75
CA ARG A 125 3.93 -40.12 -18.42
C ARG A 125 2.97 -41.24 -18.77
N MET A 126 1.67 -41.07 -18.53
CA MET A 126 0.68 -42.08 -18.84
C MET A 126 0.45 -42.24 -20.35
N LEU A 127 0.56 -41.15 -21.13
CA LEU A 127 0.47 -41.19 -22.60
C LEU A 127 1.58 -42.02 -23.25
N GLN A 128 2.72 -42.23 -22.57
CA GLN A 128 3.80 -43.08 -23.05
C GLN A 128 3.49 -44.58 -22.91
N ASP A 129 2.44 -44.94 -22.17
CA ASP A 129 2.06 -46.31 -21.88
C ASP A 129 0.72 -46.66 -22.56
N SER A 130 0.78 -47.52 -23.58
CA SER A 130 -0.37 -47.90 -24.41
C SER A 130 -1.51 -48.59 -23.66
N ARG A 131 -1.34 -48.91 -22.37
CA ARG A 131 -2.40 -49.51 -21.54
C ARG A 131 -3.47 -48.51 -21.07
N PHE A 132 -3.21 -47.21 -21.14
CA PHE A 132 -4.14 -46.18 -20.66
C PHE A 132 -4.92 -45.54 -21.80
N SER A 133 -6.25 -45.48 -21.67
CA SER A 133 -7.09 -44.70 -22.59
C SER A 133 -6.99 -43.19 -22.28
N PRO A 134 -7.28 -42.30 -23.25
CA PRO A 134 -7.37 -40.86 -22.99
C PRO A 134 -8.35 -40.51 -21.85
N GLU A 135 -9.43 -41.28 -21.70
CA GLU A 135 -10.41 -41.16 -20.63
C GLU A 135 -9.81 -41.52 -19.26
N ASP A 136 -9.03 -42.62 -19.17
CA ASP A 136 -8.30 -42.98 -17.95
C ASP A 136 -7.30 -41.89 -17.57
N ILE A 137 -6.55 -41.39 -18.55
CA ILE A 137 -5.55 -40.34 -18.32
C ILE A 137 -6.20 -39.06 -17.81
N SER A 138 -7.33 -38.65 -18.37
CA SER A 138 -8.11 -37.52 -17.86
C SER A 138 -8.53 -37.74 -16.40
N LYS A 139 -9.03 -38.93 -16.08
CA LYS A 139 -9.46 -39.30 -14.72
C LYS A 139 -8.31 -39.28 -13.71
N TYR A 140 -7.15 -39.82 -14.05
CA TYR A 140 -6.01 -39.95 -13.12
C TYR A 140 -5.17 -38.68 -13.00
N SER A 141 -4.99 -37.94 -14.10
CA SER A 141 -4.24 -36.68 -14.09
C SER A 141 -5.04 -35.50 -13.55
N GLY A 142 -6.38 -35.57 -13.60
CA GLY A 142 -7.25 -34.44 -13.30
C GLY A 142 -7.33 -33.39 -14.41
N LEU A 143 -6.70 -33.63 -15.57
CA LEU A 143 -6.85 -32.76 -16.74
C LEU A 143 -8.17 -33.04 -17.46
N PRO A 144 -8.79 -32.02 -18.08
CA PRO A 144 -9.90 -32.23 -19.00
C PRO A 144 -9.50 -33.14 -20.16
N LEU A 145 -10.41 -34.01 -20.59
CA LEU A 145 -10.19 -34.89 -21.74
C LEU A 145 -9.76 -34.10 -22.99
N THR A 146 -10.31 -32.90 -23.19
CA THR A 146 -9.93 -32.01 -24.29
C THR A 146 -8.46 -31.60 -24.25
N GLU A 147 -7.89 -31.38 -23.07
CA GLU A 147 -6.46 -31.07 -22.89
C GLU A 147 -5.59 -32.31 -23.09
N VAL A 148 -6.02 -33.47 -22.59
CA VAL A 148 -5.32 -34.75 -22.83
C VAL A 148 -5.22 -35.07 -24.32
N LEU A 149 -6.33 -34.90 -25.06
CA LEU A 149 -6.35 -35.12 -26.51
C LEU A 149 -5.48 -34.12 -27.28
N LYS A 150 -5.28 -32.90 -26.76
CA LYS A 150 -4.31 -31.94 -27.35
C LYS A 150 -2.87 -32.40 -27.11
N LEU A 151 -2.56 -32.91 -25.92
CA LEU A 151 -1.22 -33.43 -25.58
C LEU A 151 -0.82 -34.61 -26.47
N GLN A 152 -1.79 -35.44 -26.88
CA GLN A 152 -1.56 -36.61 -27.73
C GLN A 152 -1.26 -36.26 -29.21
N LYS A 153 -1.60 -35.04 -29.65
CA LYS A 153 -1.38 -34.53 -31.02
C LYS A 153 -0.07 -33.76 -31.18
N LYS A 154 0.68 -33.57 -30.10
CA LYS A 154 2.01 -32.96 -30.10
C LYS A 154 3.07 -34.01 -30.40
#